data_AF-A0A847ZWD9-F1
#
_entry.id   AF-A0A847ZWD9-F1
#
_cell.length_a   1.000
_cell.length_b   1.000
_cell.length_c   1.000
_cell.angle_alpha   90.00
_cell.angle_beta   90.00
_cell.angle_gamma   90.00
#
_symmetry.space_group_name_H-M   'P 1'
#
loop_
_entity.id
_entity.type
_entity.pdbx_description
1 polymer ?
#
loop_
_entity_poly.entity_id
_entity_poly.type
_entity_poly.pdbx_seq_one_letter_code
_entity_poly.pdbx_strand_id
1 'polypeptide(L)' 'VETGPLLCTSNVLHAGRTMFTAEAKVADASGKLYAHGSGTFLVYPK' A
#
# COMPACT_ATOMS: atom_id res chain seq x y z
N VAL A 1 -23.21 13.05 3.34
CA VAL A 1 -22.47 12.51 2.17
C VAL A 1 -22.22 11.06 2.46
N GLU A 2 -22.81 10.15 1.69
CA GLU A 2 -22.55 8.72 1.85
C GLU A 2 -21.20 8.42 1.19
N THR A 3 -20.23 7.94 1.96
CA THR A 3 -18.92 7.56 1.43
C THR A 3 -18.88 6.04 1.31
N GLY A 4 -18.71 5.55 0.08
CA GLY A 4 -18.54 4.12 -0.19
C GLY A 4 -17.21 3.58 0.35
N PRO A 5 -17.05 2.24 0.41
CA PRO A 5 -15.82 1.62 0.85
C PRO A 5 -14.66 1.95 -0.09
N LEU A 6 -13.46 2.03 0.49
CA LEU A 6 -12.21 2.19 -0.26
C LEU A 6 -11.42 0.88 -0.20
N LEU A 7 -10.78 0.52 -1.31
CA LEU A 7 -9.88 -0.61 -1.40
C LEU A 7 -8.43 -0.11 -1.47
N CYS A 8 -7.58 -0.69 -0.62
CA CYS A 8 -6.14 -0.48 -0.67
C CYS A 8 -5.46 -1.68 -1.33
N THR A 9 -4.74 -1.46 -2.42
CA THR A 9 -3.88 -2.46 -3.06
C THR A 9 -2.43 -1.98 -3.03
N SER A 10 -1.50 -2.92 -2.85
CA SER A 10 -0.07 -2.60 -2.70
C SER A 10 0.81 -3.44 -3.60
N ASN A 11 1.91 -2.86 -4.06
CA ASN A 11 2.98 -3.54 -4.76
C ASN A 11 4.25 -3.50 -3.92
N VAL A 12 4.88 -4.65 -3.73
CA VAL A 12 6.23 -4.72 -3.15
C VAL A 12 7.22 -4.29 -4.22
N LEU A 13 7.98 -3.23 -3.93
CA LEU A 13 8.99 -2.69 -4.83
C LEU A 13 10.34 -3.37 -4.61
N HIS A 14 10.66 -3.66 -3.34
CA HIS A 14 11.90 -4.34 -2.96
C HIS A 14 11.66 -5.23 -1.74
N ALA A 15 12.18 -6.46 -1.77
CA ALA A 15 12.13 -7.40 -0.66
C ALA A 15 13.52 -7.98 -0.37
N GLY A 16 14.31 -7.28 0.44
CA GLY A 16 15.66 -7.69 0.82
C GLY A 16 15.72 -8.37 2.20
N ARG A 17 16.89 -8.92 2.55
CA ARG A 17 17.06 -9.68 3.81
C ARG A 17 16.70 -8.91 5.09
N THR A 18 16.92 -7.59 5.12
CA THR A 18 16.73 -6.75 6.33
C THR A 18 15.77 -5.58 6.14
N MET A 19 15.36 -5.29 4.90
CA MET A 19 14.51 -4.15 4.57
C MET A 19 13.59 -4.47 3.40
N PHE A 20 12.31 -4.11 3.54
CA PHE A 20 11.30 -4.18 2.48
C PHE A 20 10.80 -2.77 2.15
N THR A 21 10.49 -2.51 0.87
CA THR A 21 9.85 -1.27 0.41
C THR A 21 8.64 -1.62 -0.44
N ALA A 22 7.52 -0.95 -0.20
CA ALA A 22 6.28 -1.13 -0.94
C ALA A 22 5.61 0.22 -1.23
N GLU A 23 4.77 0.23 -2.26
CA GLU A 23 3.81 1.30 -2.51
C GLU A 23 2.38 0.76 -2.40
N ALA A 24 1.43 1.65 -2.12
CA ALA A 24 0.02 1.33 -2.02
C ALA A 24 -0.85 2.43 -2.62
N LYS A 25 -1.98 2.03 -3.21
CA LYS A 25 -3.00 2.90 -3.78
C LYS A 25 -4.33 2.62 -3.11
N VAL A 26 -5.03 3.69 -2.74
CA VAL A 26 -6.38 3.62 -2.17
C VAL A 26 -7.37 4.18 -3.19
N ALA A 27 -8.31 3.34 -3.64
CA ALA A 27 -9.29 3.71 -4.65
C ALA A 27 -10.71 3.28 -4.26
N ASP A 28 -11.71 3.96 -4.82
CA ASP A 28 -13.11 3.50 -4.73
C ASP A 28 -13.43 2.40 -5.75
N ALA A 29 -14.66 1.90 -5.73
CA ALA A 29 -15.13 0.88 -6.66
C ALA A 29 -15.17 1.32 -8.14
N SER A 30 -15.16 2.63 -8.40
CA SER A 30 -15.07 3.19 -9.77
C SER A 30 -13.62 3.32 -10.27
N GLY A 31 -12.64 3.00 -9.41
CA GLY A 31 -11.22 3.12 -9.71
C GLY A 31 -10.67 4.53 -9.50
N LYS A 32 -11.45 5.47 -8.95
CA LYS A 32 -10.96 6.80 -8.62
C LYS A 32 -9.92 6.69 -7.50
N LEU A 33 -8.72 7.21 -7.74
CA LEU A 33 -7.63 7.23 -6.77
C LEU A 33 -7.85 8.34 -5.74
N TYR A 34 -7.77 7.98 -4.46
CA TYR A 34 -7.90 8.92 -3.34
C TYR A 34 -6.56 9.19 -2.65
N ALA A 35 -5.69 8.18 -2.58
CA ALA A 35 -4.38 8.32 -1.97
C ALA A 35 -3.37 7.36 -2.60
N HIS A 36 -2.11 7.78 -2.57
CA HIS A 36 -0.95 6.92 -2.81
C HIS A 36 -0.01 7.07 -1.62
N GLY A 37 0.50 5.95 -1.14
CA GLY A 37 1.43 5.89 -0.02
C GLY A 37 2.58 4.95 -0.35
N SER A 38 3.70 5.16 0.31
CA SER A 38 4.83 4.24 0.28
C SER A 38 5.32 3.98 1.70
N GLY A 39 5.98 2.85 1.89
CA GLY A 39 6.52 2.45 3.17
C GLY A 39 7.80 1.64 3.03
N THR A 40 8.73 1.86 3.95
CA THR A 40 9.94 1.07 4.11
C THR A 40 9.93 0.46 5.50
N PHE A 41 10.17 -0.85 5.58
CA PHE A 41 9.97 -1.66 6.78
C PHE A 41 11.26 -2.41 7.11
N LEU A 42 11.63 -2.44 8.39
CA LEU A 42 12.70 -3.29 8.89
C LEU A 42 12.19 -4.72 9.06
N VAL A 43 12.98 -5.69 8.61
CA VAL A 43 12.67 -7.12 8.76
C VAL A 43 13.50 -7.68 9.91
N TYR A 44 12.82 -8.11 10.96
CA TYR A 44 13.45 -8.79 12.09
C TYR A 44 13.29 -10.32 11.92
N PRO A 45 14.37 -11.09 12.10
CA PRO A 45 14.27 -12.55 12.10
C PRO A 45 13.42 -13.05 13.27
N LYS A 46 12.91 -14.28 13.12
CA LYS A 46 12.25 -15.02 14.19
C LYS A 46 13.23 -15.46 15.27
#